data_AF-A0A2W1BKF0-F1
#
_entry.id   AF-A0A2W1BKF0-F1
#
_cell.length_a   1.000
_cell.length_b   1.000
_cell.length_c   1.000
_cell.angle_alpha   90.00
_cell.angle_beta   90.00
_cell.angle_gamma   90.00
#
_symmetry.space_group_name_H-M   'P 1'
#
loop_
_entity.id
_entity.type
_entity.pdbx_description
1 polymer ?
#
loop_
_entity_poly.entity_id
_entity_poly.type
_entity_poly.pdbx_seq_one_letter_code
_entity_poly.pdbx_strand_id
1 'polypeptide(L)'
;MTREAVHPQRRRYSLVTEQEKQRGWVVEALCRRGAALCRLRALAHAGAARDKISDALHNNLTDLLKFTDLTDSKALHYGVWHCFTFKQWGRAIKLLQKIQEERPSKEVEERLIEAYGQLGWNFFAKYSQLSLPTKYPSSYRPF
;
A
#
# COMPACT_ATOMS: atom_id res chain seq x y z
N MET A 1 -49.15 16.39 -4.97
CA MET A 1 -48.16 17.42 -5.37
C MET A 1 -47.53 17.98 -4.10
N THR A 2 -46.47 17.36 -3.58
CA THR A 2 -45.05 17.61 -3.91
C THR A 2 -44.48 18.85 -3.21
N ARG A 3 -43.81 18.65 -2.06
CA ARG A 3 -42.34 18.57 -1.99
C ARG A 3 -41.94 18.55 -0.52
N GLU A 4 -41.31 17.45 -0.13
CA GLU A 4 -40.63 17.29 1.14
C GLU A 4 -39.68 18.47 1.35
N ALA A 5 -39.93 19.24 2.41
CA ALA A 5 -38.94 20.13 2.99
C ALA A 5 -37.85 19.26 3.63
N VAL A 6 -36.96 18.70 2.81
CA VAL A 6 -35.76 18.01 3.31
C VAL A 6 -34.94 19.04 4.08
N HIS A 7 -34.92 18.90 5.40
CA HIS A 7 -34.18 19.79 6.30
C HIS A 7 -32.75 20.04 5.76
N PRO A 8 -32.27 21.29 5.72
CA PRO A 8 -31.00 21.65 5.08
C PRO A 8 -29.80 20.87 5.66
N GLN A 9 -29.89 20.47 6.92
CA GLN A 9 -28.90 19.64 7.59
C GLN A 9 -28.85 18.22 7.02
N ARG A 10 -30.01 17.58 6.78
CA ARG A 10 -30.10 16.24 6.18
C ARG A 10 -29.54 16.24 4.76
N ARG A 11 -29.84 17.28 3.98
CA ARG A 11 -29.31 17.45 2.61
C ARG A 11 -27.79 17.63 2.59
N ARG A 12 -27.22 18.35 3.56
CA ARG A 12 -25.76 18.46 3.72
C ARG A 12 -25.12 17.11 4.05
N TYR A 13 -25.68 16.35 4.98
CA TYR A 13 -25.17 15.01 5.32
C TYR A 13 -25.19 14.05 4.14
N SER A 14 -26.27 14.03 3.34
CA SER A 14 -26.34 13.18 2.14
C SER A 14 -25.29 13.55 1.08
N LEU A 15 -24.93 14.82 0.97
CA LEU A 15 -23.90 15.27 0.01
C LEU A 15 -22.50 14.89 0.48
N VAL A 16 -22.20 15.06 1.77
CA VAL A 16 -20.91 14.66 2.34
C VAL A 16 -20.68 13.16 2.22
N THR A 17 -21.70 12.36 2.51
CA THR A 17 -21.63 10.89 2.40
C THR A 17 -21.39 10.43 0.95
N GLU A 18 -22.03 11.06 -0.03
CA GLU A 18 -21.78 10.75 -1.44
C GLU A 18 -20.36 11.18 -1.88
N GLN A 19 -19.87 12.33 -1.43
CA GLN A 19 -18.51 12.79 -1.72
C GLN A 19 -17.44 11.85 -1.11
N GLU A 20 -17.63 11.40 0.14
CA GLU A 20 -16.78 10.41 0.81
C GLU A 20 -16.70 9.10 0.01
N LYS A 21 -17.83 8.65 -0.53
CA LYS A 21 -17.93 7.45 -1.36
C LYS A 21 -17.15 7.60 -2.67
N GLN A 22 -17.34 8.72 -3.36
CA GLN A 22 -16.63 9.02 -4.61
C GLN A 22 -15.12 9.14 -4.39
N ARG A 23 -14.69 9.78 -3.29
CA ARG A 23 -13.27 9.80 -2.89
C ARG A 23 -12.73 8.39 -2.69
N GLY A 24 -13.50 7.51 -2.03
CA GLY A 24 -13.14 6.10 -1.86
C GLY A 24 -12.90 5.38 -3.18
N TRP A 25 -13.78 5.57 -4.17
CA TRP A 25 -13.63 4.98 -5.50
C TRP A 25 -12.39 5.51 -6.24
N VAL A 26 -12.12 6.81 -6.15
CA VAL A 26 -10.92 7.41 -6.77
C VAL A 26 -9.65 6.83 -6.16
N VAL A 27 -9.58 6.74 -4.83
CA VAL A 27 -8.43 6.14 -4.12
C VAL A 27 -8.21 4.70 -4.57
N GLU A 28 -9.27 3.90 -4.61
CA GLU A 28 -9.17 2.50 -5.03
C GLU A 28 -8.71 2.37 -6.49
N ALA A 29 -9.27 3.16 -7.41
CA ALA A 29 -8.88 3.17 -8.82
C ALA A 29 -7.40 3.54 -9.00
N LEU A 30 -6.94 4.59 -8.30
CA LEU A 30 -5.54 5.03 -8.35
C LEU A 30 -4.57 3.99 -7.77
N CYS A 31 -4.95 3.31 -6.69
CA CYS A 31 -4.14 2.23 -6.11
C CYS A 31 -4.03 1.04 -7.07
N ARG A 32 -5.14 0.62 -7.69
CA ARG A 32 -5.15 -0.49 -8.67
C ARG A 32 -4.34 -0.13 -9.92
N ARG A 33 -4.51 1.08 -10.46
CA ARG A 33 -3.72 1.61 -11.57
C ARG A 33 -2.24 1.64 -11.24
N GLY A 34 -1.88 2.18 -10.07
CA GLY A 34 -0.50 2.27 -9.61
C GLY A 34 0.15 0.90 -9.44
N ALA A 35 -0.55 -0.08 -8.87
CA ALA A 35 -0.06 -1.45 -8.76
C ALA A 35 0.17 -2.10 -10.14
N ALA A 36 -0.72 -1.87 -11.10
CA ALA A 36 -0.55 -2.33 -12.47
C ALA A 36 0.68 -1.69 -13.14
N LEU A 37 0.88 -0.38 -12.97
CA LEU A 37 2.05 0.34 -13.49
C LEU A 37 3.37 -0.18 -12.87
N CYS A 38 3.39 -0.51 -11.57
CA CYS A 38 4.57 -1.11 -10.93
C CYS A 38 4.94 -2.44 -11.60
N ARG A 39 3.95 -3.30 -11.88
CA ARG A 39 4.17 -4.57 -12.58
C ARG A 39 4.64 -4.37 -14.02
N LEU A 40 4.03 -3.44 -14.75
CA LEU A 40 4.45 -3.09 -16.11
C LEU A 40 5.90 -2.59 -16.13
N ARG A 41 6.31 -1.77 -15.15
CA ARG A 41 7.69 -1.30 -15.03
C ARG A 41 8.68 -2.45 -14.80
N ALA A 42 8.29 -3.48 -14.05
CA ALA A 42 9.13 -4.65 -13.83
C ALA A 42 9.32 -5.50 -15.10
N LEU A 43 8.35 -5.47 -16.01
CA LEU A 43 8.39 -6.19 -17.31
C LEU A 43 9.00 -5.36 -18.45
N ALA A 44 9.17 -4.04 -18.26
CA ALA A 44 9.69 -3.17 -19.31
C ALA A 44 11.21 -3.37 -19.52
N HIS A 45 11.59 -3.89 -20.70
CA HIS A 45 12.98 -4.10 -21.08
C HIS A 45 13.65 -2.87 -21.73
N ALA A 46 12.87 -2.01 -22.39
CA ALA A 46 13.37 -0.81 -23.05
C ALA A 46 13.42 0.40 -22.10
N GLY A 47 14.53 1.13 -22.09
CA GLY A 47 14.75 2.31 -21.22
C GLY A 47 13.66 3.37 -21.38
N ALA A 48 13.38 3.80 -22.61
CA ALA A 48 12.37 4.82 -22.87
C ALA A 48 10.94 4.44 -22.42
N ALA A 49 10.58 3.15 -22.48
CA ALA A 49 9.30 2.67 -21.97
C ALA A 49 9.28 2.71 -20.43
N ARG A 50 10.40 2.34 -19.80
CA ARG A 50 10.56 2.35 -18.34
C ARG A 50 10.48 3.77 -17.77
N ASP A 51 11.04 4.75 -18.46
CA ASP A 51 11.01 6.15 -18.04
C ASP A 51 9.59 6.71 -18.10
N LYS A 52 8.88 6.50 -19.22
CA LYS A 52 7.46 6.87 -19.36
C LYS A 52 6.57 6.25 -18.27
N ILE A 53 6.80 4.98 -17.92
CA ILE A 53 6.05 4.32 -16.84
C ILE A 53 6.43 4.91 -15.47
N SER A 54 7.69 5.31 -15.28
CA SER A 54 8.15 5.95 -14.04
C SER A 54 7.49 7.33 -13.85
N ASP A 55 7.37 8.12 -14.91
CA ASP A 55 6.65 9.39 -14.89
C ASP A 55 5.15 9.18 -14.60
N ALA A 56 4.55 8.18 -15.22
CA ALA A 56 3.16 7.82 -14.96
C ALA A 56 2.92 7.38 -13.51
N LEU A 57 3.87 6.63 -12.90
CA LEU A 57 3.83 6.26 -11.48
C LEU A 57 3.95 7.48 -10.58
N HIS A 58 4.86 8.40 -10.89
CA HIS A 58 5.03 9.64 -10.14
C HIS A 58 3.75 10.47 -10.14
N ASN A 59 3.16 10.70 -11.32
CA ASN A 59 1.91 11.43 -11.46
C ASN A 59 0.76 10.73 -10.74
N ASN A 60 0.64 9.40 -10.86
CA ASN A 60 -0.39 8.62 -10.17
C ASN A 60 -0.26 8.72 -8.64
N LEU A 61 0.96 8.69 -8.10
CA LEU A 61 1.18 8.87 -6.67
C LEU A 61 0.83 10.30 -6.23
N THR A 62 1.26 11.31 -6.98
CA THR A 62 0.94 12.72 -6.69
C THR A 62 -0.57 12.96 -6.69
N ASP A 63 -1.32 12.32 -7.60
CA ASP A 63 -2.77 12.38 -7.61
C ASP A 63 -3.40 11.65 -6.42
N LEU A 64 -2.89 10.47 -6.05
CA LEU A 64 -3.38 9.72 -4.88
C LEU A 64 -3.21 10.52 -3.58
N LEU A 65 -2.06 11.17 -3.41
CA LEU A 65 -1.73 11.93 -2.21
C LEU A 65 -2.62 13.17 -1.98
N LYS A 66 -3.40 13.58 -2.99
CA LYS A 66 -4.42 14.63 -2.84
C LYS A 66 -5.64 14.15 -2.04
N PHE A 67 -5.87 12.83 -2.00
CA PHE A 67 -7.08 12.24 -1.41
C PHE A 67 -6.81 11.39 -0.16
N THR A 68 -5.61 10.83 -0.02
CA THR A 68 -5.25 9.94 1.08
C THR A 68 -3.73 9.90 1.29
N ASP A 69 -3.28 9.46 2.46
CA ASP A 69 -1.87 9.20 2.74
C ASP A 69 -1.53 7.72 2.47
N LEU A 70 -0.26 7.43 2.18
CA LEU A 70 0.23 6.05 1.98
C LEU A 70 0.13 5.18 3.23
N THR A 71 -0.06 5.79 4.40
CA THR A 71 -0.30 5.05 5.64
C THR A 71 -1.76 4.63 5.81
N ASP A 72 -2.70 5.10 4.99
CA ASP A 72 -4.09 4.68 5.03
C ASP A 72 -4.25 3.22 4.58
N SER A 73 -5.07 2.45 5.30
CA SER A 73 -5.33 1.02 5.01
C SER A 73 -5.63 0.72 3.53
N LYS A 74 -6.30 1.62 2.81
CA LYS A 74 -6.66 1.44 1.39
C LYS A 74 -5.48 1.64 0.45
N ALA A 75 -4.53 2.51 0.82
CA ALA A 75 -3.37 2.87 0.01
C ALA A 75 -2.09 2.11 0.41
N LEU A 76 -2.06 1.54 1.61
CA LEU A 76 -0.88 0.97 2.25
C LEU A 76 -0.15 -0.07 1.38
N HIS A 77 -0.90 -1.02 0.82
CA HIS A 77 -0.35 -2.05 -0.06
C HIS A 77 0.24 -1.47 -1.34
N TYR A 78 -0.45 -0.52 -1.99
CA TYR A 78 0.11 0.17 -3.17
C TYR A 78 1.37 0.96 -2.81
N GLY A 79 1.40 1.62 -1.64
CA GLY A 79 2.57 2.31 -1.13
C GLY A 79 3.80 1.40 -1.03
N VAL A 80 3.63 0.18 -0.54
CA VAL A 80 4.71 -0.83 -0.51
C VAL A 80 5.20 -1.15 -1.93
N TRP A 81 4.30 -1.46 -2.87
CA TRP A 81 4.66 -1.72 -4.27
C TRP A 81 5.44 -0.57 -4.90
N HIS A 82 4.99 0.67 -4.67
CA HIS A 82 5.67 1.86 -5.16
C HIS A 82 7.08 1.98 -4.57
N CYS A 83 7.24 1.83 -3.25
CA CYS A 83 8.54 1.92 -2.60
C CYS A 83 9.51 0.84 -3.08
N PHE A 84 9.05 -0.40 -3.27
CA PHE A 84 9.88 -1.48 -3.83
C PHE A 84 10.31 -1.18 -5.27
N THR A 85 9.39 -0.65 -6.08
CA THR A 85 9.66 -0.29 -7.48
C THR A 85 10.78 0.74 -7.61
N PHE A 86 10.83 1.71 -6.69
CA PHE A 86 11.86 2.76 -6.66
C PHE A 86 12.99 2.50 -5.66
N LYS A 87 13.08 1.30 -5.08
CA LYS A 87 14.12 0.90 -4.11
C LYS A 87 14.21 1.84 -2.88
N GLN A 88 13.07 2.35 -2.44
CA GLN A 88 12.96 3.23 -1.26
C GLN A 88 12.75 2.39 0.01
N TRP A 89 13.76 1.61 0.38
CA TRP A 89 13.66 0.55 1.39
C TRP A 89 13.24 1.03 2.78
N GLY A 90 13.75 2.18 3.25
CA GLY A 90 13.38 2.73 4.55
C GLY A 90 11.89 3.09 4.64
N ARG A 91 11.31 3.66 3.58
CA ARG A 91 9.87 3.93 3.50
C ARG A 91 9.08 2.62 3.40
N ALA A 92 9.57 1.66 2.61
CA ALA A 92 8.95 0.35 2.49
C ALA A 92 8.84 -0.36 3.84
N ILE A 93 9.90 -0.35 4.65
CA ILE A 93 9.93 -0.93 5.99
C ILE A 93 8.87 -0.28 6.88
N LYS A 94 8.79 1.06 6.90
CA LYS A 94 7.78 1.77 7.70
C LYS A 94 6.34 1.35 7.33
N LEU A 95 6.05 1.23 6.04
CA LEU A 95 4.71 0.81 5.58
C LEU A 95 4.44 -0.67 5.89
N LEU A 96 5.42 -1.56 5.68
CA LEU A 96 5.31 -2.98 6.01
C LEU A 96 5.14 -3.22 7.53
N GLN A 97 5.84 -2.45 8.37
CA GLN A 97 5.65 -2.50 9.82
C GLN A 97 4.22 -2.15 10.21
N LYS A 98 3.63 -1.12 9.58
CA LYS A 98 2.22 -0.78 9.80
C LYS A 98 1.28 -1.92 9.40
N ILE A 99 1.53 -2.60 8.27
CA ILE A 99 0.75 -3.79 7.89
C ILE A 99 0.90 -4.89 8.95
N GLN A 100 2.12 -5.12 9.44
CA GLN A 100 2.41 -6.15 10.43
C GLN A 100 1.76 -5.86 11.80
N GLU A 101 1.66 -4.58 12.18
CA GLU A 101 0.98 -4.13 13.40
C GLU A 101 -0.54 -4.37 13.33
N GLU A 102 -1.16 -4.08 12.17
CA GLU A 102 -2.59 -4.27 11.96
C GLU A 102 -2.96 -5.75 11.80
N ARG A 103 -2.20 -6.48 10.97
CA ARG A 103 -2.43 -7.90 10.68
C ARG A 103 -1.09 -8.61 10.51
N PRO A 104 -0.58 -9.25 11.58
CA PRO A 104 0.64 -10.05 11.50
C PRO A 104 0.51 -11.15 10.45
N SER A 105 1.49 -11.25 9.55
CA SER A 105 1.54 -12.32 8.55
C SER A 105 2.97 -12.69 8.21
N LYS A 106 3.16 -13.97 7.90
CA LYS A 106 4.48 -14.50 7.51
C LYS A 106 4.97 -13.81 6.24
N GLU A 107 4.07 -13.57 5.29
CA GLU A 107 4.38 -12.96 4.00
C GLU A 107 4.91 -11.53 4.17
N VAL A 108 4.33 -10.72 5.05
CA VAL A 108 4.80 -9.36 5.32
C VAL A 108 6.17 -9.38 6.00
N GLU A 109 6.39 -10.32 6.91
CA GLU A 109 7.67 -10.48 7.61
C GLU A 109 8.80 -10.93 6.66
N GLU A 110 8.50 -11.81 5.70
CA GLU A 110 9.41 -12.17 4.61
C GLU A 110 9.79 -10.95 3.73
N ARG A 111 8.82 -10.06 3.42
CA ARG A 111 9.11 -8.81 2.69
C ARG A 111 9.92 -7.81 3.52
N LEU A 112 9.73 -7.76 4.84
CA LEU A 112 10.57 -6.96 5.73
C LEU A 112 12.01 -7.47 5.73
N ILE A 113 12.23 -8.78 5.79
CA ILE A 113 13.55 -9.41 5.71
C ILE A 113 14.25 -9.05 4.40
N GLU A 114 13.54 -9.10 3.27
CA GLU A 114 14.07 -8.67 1.97
C GLU A 114 14.52 -7.21 2.02
N ALA A 115 13.69 -6.31 2.55
CA ALA A 115 14.02 -4.89 2.67
C ALA A 115 15.21 -4.62 3.61
N TYR A 116 15.34 -5.36 4.72
CA TYR A 116 16.50 -5.27 5.61
C TYR A 116 17.79 -5.70 4.92
N GLY A 117 17.73 -6.77 4.13
CA GLY A 117 18.87 -7.23 3.32
C GLY A 117 19.33 -6.17 2.32
N GLN A 118 18.41 -5.47 1.65
CA GLN A 118 18.73 -4.40 0.71
C GLN A 118 19.40 -3.17 1.36
N LEU A 119 19.17 -2.94 2.65
CA LEU A 119 19.85 -1.91 3.44
C LEU A 119 21.16 -2.39 4.08
N GLY A 120 21.52 -3.66 3.94
CA GLY A 120 22.68 -4.26 4.59
C GLY A 120 22.51 -4.51 6.09
N TRP A 121 21.28 -4.49 6.61
CA TRP A 121 20.97 -4.77 8.02
C TRP A 121 20.96 -6.29 8.28
N ASN A 122 22.09 -6.93 7.98
CA ASN A 122 22.22 -8.39 7.92
C ASN A 122 21.92 -9.07 9.26
N PHE A 123 22.33 -8.46 10.37
CA PHE A 123 22.00 -8.95 11.71
C PHE A 123 20.49 -9.04 11.92
N PHE A 124 19.77 -7.99 11.53
CA PHE A 124 18.33 -7.90 11.75
C PHE A 124 17.54 -8.79 10.78
N ALA A 125 17.98 -8.87 9.52
CA ALA A 125 17.45 -9.81 8.54
C ALA A 125 17.60 -11.26 9.03
N LYS A 126 18.79 -11.64 9.50
CA LYS A 126 19.09 -12.99 10.03
C LYS A 126 18.27 -13.30 11.27
N TYR A 127 18.22 -12.37 12.24
CA TYR A 127 17.40 -12.53 13.44
C TYR A 127 15.92 -12.76 13.10
N SER A 128 15.37 -11.92 12.23
CA SER A 128 13.96 -12.03 11.82
C SER A 128 13.68 -13.35 11.10
N GLN A 129 14.58 -13.77 10.21
CA GLN A 129 14.49 -15.06 9.50
C GLN A 129 14.50 -16.25 10.46
N LEU A 130 15.41 -16.26 11.45
CA LEU A 130 15.48 -17.32 12.46
C LEU A 130 14.26 -17.33 13.39
N SER A 131 13.55 -16.21 13.52
CA SER A 131 12.33 -16.12 14.32
C SER A 131 11.08 -16.65 13.62
N LEU A 132 11.08 -16.75 12.28
CA LEU A 132 9.91 -17.14 11.49
C LEU A 132 9.31 -18.51 11.89
N PRO A 133 10.10 -19.60 12.06
CA PRO A 133 9.53 -20.91 12.40
C PRO A 133 8.88 -20.93 13.78
N THR A 134 9.40 -20.11 14.70
CA THR A 134 8.84 -19.97 16.06
C THR A 134 7.54 -19.16 16.05
N LYS A 135 7.45 -18.11 15.22
CA LYS A 135 6.27 -17.25 15.11
C LYS A 135 5.14 -17.90 14.30
N TYR A 136 5.49 -18.62 13.22
CA TYR A 136 4.53 -19.27 12.32
C TYR A 136 4.87 -20.77 12.20
N PRO A 137 4.61 -21.57 13.25
CA PRO A 137 4.85 -23.00 13.22
C PRO A 137 3.88 -23.70 12.26
N SER A 138 4.31 -24.81 11.65
CA SER A 138 3.48 -25.62 10.74
C SER A 138 2.37 -26.40 11.46
N SER A 139 2.56 -26.67 12.75
CA SER A 139 1.60 -27.36 13.60
C SER A 139 1.65 -26.79 15.01
N TYR A 140 0.55 -26.96 15.75
CA TYR A 140 0.54 -26.61 17.16
C TYR A 140 1.57 -27.42 17.94
N ARG A 141 2.14 -26.79 18.96
CA ARG A 141 3.04 -27.46 19.90
C ARG A 141 2.26 -28.56 20.64
N PRO A 142 2.73 -29.81 20.68
CA PRO A 142 2.13 -30.86 21.49
C PRO A 142 2.10 -30.48 22.98
N PHE A 143 1.13 -31.02 23.72
CA PHE A 143 0.99 -30.83 25.17
C PHE A 143 2.02 -31.62 25.96
#